data_AF-Q05DX3-F1
#
_entry.id   AF-Q05DX3-F1
#
_cell.length_a   1.000
_cell.length_b   1.000
_cell.length_c   1.000
_cell.angle_alpha   90.00
_cell.angle_beta   90.00
_cell.angle_gamma   90.00
#
_symmetry.space_group_name_H-M   'P 1'
#
loop_
_entity.id
_entity.type
_entity.pdbx_description
1 polymer ?
#
loop_
_entity_poly.entity_id
_entity_poly.type
_entity_poly.pdbx_seq_one_letter_code
_entity_poly.pdbx_strand_id
1 'polypeptide(L)'
;MLGNIASVGVGALLIILGLAMVGFVFYTAYDAYRSFRVNVEPAASIAEAITVNSSILIDMLVRVAFLAIALAAGSVVLSRGVDLFRGCPRERG
;
A
#
# COMPACT_ATOMS: atom_id res chain seq x y z
N MET A 1 15.69 7.01 -32.15
CA MET A 1 14.83 8.04 -31.53
C MET A 1 13.51 7.49 -30.97
N LEU A 2 12.76 6.61 -31.67
CA LEU A 2 11.51 6.04 -31.12
C LEU A 2 11.68 5.19 -29.84
N GLY A 3 12.77 4.44 -29.71
CA GLY A 3 13.01 3.60 -28.52
C GLY A 3 13.15 4.36 -27.20
N ASN A 4 13.73 5.57 -27.24
CA ASN A 4 13.89 6.42 -26.05
C ASN A 4 12.57 7.03 -25.57
N ILE A 5 11.63 7.30 -26.48
CA ILE A 5 10.33 7.89 -26.10
C ILE A 5 9.45 6.80 -25.46
N ALA A 6 9.53 5.57 -25.96
CA ALA A 6 8.81 4.43 -25.42
C ALA A 6 9.28 4.06 -24.00
N SER A 7 10.59 4.04 -23.73
CA SER A 7 11.13 3.73 -22.39
C SER A 7 10.77 4.78 -21.35
N VAL A 8 10.83 6.07 -21.70
CA VAL A 8 10.39 7.18 -20.84
C VAL A 8 8.90 7.09 -20.54
N GLY A 9 8.09 6.78 -21.56
CA GLY A 9 6.64 6.59 -21.41
C GLY A 9 6.32 5.44 -20.45
N VAL A 10 6.99 4.29 -20.59
CA VAL A 10 6.81 3.14 -19.69
C VAL A 10 7.29 3.47 -18.28
N GLY A 11 8.41 4.17 -18.12
CA GLY A 11 8.92 4.62 -16.82
C GLY A 11 7.94 5.55 -16.11
N ALA A 12 7.40 6.56 -16.81
CA ALA A 12 6.40 7.47 -16.27
C ALA A 12 5.11 6.74 -15.86
N LEU A 13 4.66 5.76 -16.66
CA LEU A 13 3.48 4.96 -16.37
C LEU A 13 3.68 4.10 -15.12
N LEU A 14 4.84 3.46 -14.97
CA LEU A 14 5.21 2.69 -13.78
C LEU A 14 5.29 3.58 -12.52
N ILE A 15 5.79 4.82 -12.66
CA ILE A 15 5.80 5.78 -11.55
C ILE A 15 4.36 6.11 -11.13
N ILE A 16 3.50 6.48 -12.07
CA ILE A 16 2.10 6.80 -11.79
C ILE A 16 1.39 5.61 -11.11
N LEU A 17 1.62 4.40 -11.63
CA LEU A 17 1.01 3.18 -11.13
C LEU A 17 1.50 2.83 -9.72
N GLY A 18 2.82 2.94 -9.48
CA GLY A 18 3.40 2.76 -8.15
C GLY A 18 2.89 3.78 -7.14
N LEU A 19 2.79 5.06 -7.54
CA LEU A 19 2.27 6.13 -6.70
C LEU A 19 0.79 5.92 -6.36
N ALA A 20 -0.01 5.51 -7.35
CA ALA A 20 -1.42 5.16 -7.16
C ALA A 20 -1.58 3.97 -6.20
N MET A 21 -0.74 2.94 -6.31
CA MET A 21 -0.74 1.80 -5.38
C MET A 21 -0.42 2.24 -3.94
N VAL A 22 0.66 3.00 -3.75
CA VAL A 22 1.05 3.51 -2.43
C VAL A 22 -0.06 4.39 -1.84
N GLY A 23 -0.63 5.29 -2.64
CA GLY A 23 -1.74 6.14 -2.24
C GLY A 23 -2.99 5.33 -1.84
N PHE A 24 -3.33 4.30 -2.61
CA PHE A 24 -4.47 3.41 -2.32
C PHE A 24 -4.28 2.63 -1.01
N VAL A 25 -3.07 2.11 -0.75
CA VAL A 25 -2.74 1.44 0.51
C VAL A 25 -2.86 2.40 1.69
N PHE A 26 -2.33 3.62 1.56
CA PHE A 26 -2.45 4.65 2.58
C PHE A 26 -3.91 5.04 2.85
N TYR A 27 -4.71 5.21 1.79
CA TYR A 27 -6.13 5.50 1.89
C TYR A 27 -6.87 4.39 2.66
N THR A 28 -6.60 3.13 2.32
CA THR A 28 -7.25 1.97 2.98
C THR A 28 -6.85 1.87 4.44
N ALA A 29 -5.57 2.09 4.76
CA ALA A 29 -5.09 2.11 6.14
C ALA A 29 -5.74 3.25 6.96
N TYR A 30 -5.89 4.44 6.35
CA TYR A 30 -6.54 5.58 7.00
C TYR A 30 -8.05 5.36 7.19
N ASP A 31 -8.73 4.79 6.20
CA ASP A 31 -10.15 4.43 6.31
C ASP A 31 -10.37 3.38 7.39
N ALA A 32 -9.52 2.35 7.46
CA ALA A 32 -9.55 1.35 8.53
C ALA A 32 -9.33 1.97 9.92
N TYR A 33 -8.41 2.94 10.03
CA TYR A 33 -8.17 3.68 11.27
C TYR A 33 -9.40 4.50 11.69
N ARG A 34 -10.05 5.18 10.74
CA ARG A 34 -11.18 6.08 11.04
C ARG A 34 -12.51 5.35 11.24
N SER A 35 -12.69 4.23 10.55
CA SER A 35 -13.90 3.39 10.64
C SER A 35 -13.87 2.44 11.84
N PHE A 36 -12.76 2.38 12.58
CA PHE A 36 -12.63 1.55 13.76
C PHE A 36 -13.52 2.05 14.90
N ARG A 37 -14.80 1.68 14.85
CA ARG A 37 -15.72 1.77 15.97
C ARG A 37 -15.78 0.40 16.61
N VAL A 38 -15.09 0.25 17.74
CA VAL A 38 -15.19 -0.96 18.56
C VAL A 38 -16.57 -0.95 19.21
N ASN A 39 -17.53 -1.62 18.57
CA ASN A 39 -18.83 -1.86 19.17
C ASN A 39 -18.66 -3.05 20.11
N VAL A 40 -18.13 -2.80 21.31
CA VAL A 40 -17.98 -3.84 22.33
C VAL A 40 -19.37 -4.10 22.89
N GLU A 41 -19.98 -5.23 22.51
CA GLU A 41 -21.18 -5.70 23.21
C GLU A 41 -20.82 -5.95 24.68
N PRO A 42 -21.67 -5.57 25.65
CA PRO A 42 -21.36 -5.75 27.06
C PRO A 42 -21.10 -7.23 27.36
N ALA A 43 -19.84 -7.61 27.58
CA ALA A 43 -19.47 -8.98 27.86
C ALA A 43 -20.05 -9.43 29.20
N ALA A 44 -20.71 -10.59 29.23
CA ALA A 44 -21.30 -11.14 30.46
C ALA A 44 -20.23 -11.71 31.41
N SER A 45 -19.00 -11.93 30.92
CA SER A 45 -17.87 -12.42 31.71
C SER A 45 -16.51 -11.91 31.22
N ILE A 46 -15.50 -11.94 32.10
CA ILE A 46 -14.12 -11.52 31.80
C ILE A 46 -13.50 -12.40 30.70
N ALA A 47 -13.77 -13.71 30.71
CA ALA A 47 -13.25 -14.64 29.70
C ALA A 47 -13.78 -14.33 28.29
N GLU A 48 -15.05 -13.92 28.21
CA GLU A 48 -15.70 -13.52 26.96
C GLU A 48 -15.15 -12.19 26.43
N ALA A 49 -14.92 -11.21 27.32
CA ALA A 49 -14.28 -9.94 26.97
C ALA A 49 -12.86 -10.13 26.40
N ILE A 50 -12.05 -11.02 26.98
CA ILE A 50 -10.70 -11.33 26.49
C ILE A 50 -10.76 -11.97 25.11
N THR A 51 -11.67 -12.92 24.90
CA THR A 51 -11.81 -13.64 23.63
C THR A 51 -12.25 -12.70 22.50
N VAL A 52 -13.25 -11.84 22.75
CA VAL A 52 -13.76 -10.86 21.78
C VAL A 52 -12.70 -9.82 21.41
N ASN A 53 -11.95 -9.30 22.40
CA ASN A 53 -10.88 -8.36 22.10
C ASN A 53 -9.73 -9.02 21.33
N SER A 54 -9.34 -10.23 21.71
CA SER A 54 -8.24 -10.95 21.06
C SER A 54 -8.53 -11.25 19.58
N SER A 55 -9.76 -11.65 19.24
CA SER A 55 -10.14 -11.91 17.84
C SER A 55 -10.10 -10.64 16.99
N ILE A 56 -10.52 -9.50 17.54
CA ILE A 56 -10.43 -8.19 16.88
C ILE A 56 -8.97 -7.78 16.65
N LEU A 57 -8.09 -7.98 17.64
CA LEU A 57 -6.66 -7.71 17.48
C LEU A 57 -6.02 -8.59 16.39
N ILE A 58 -6.40 -9.87 16.31
CA ILE A 58 -5.88 -10.78 15.29
C ILE A 58 -6.32 -10.34 13.88
N ASP A 59 -7.60 -10.00 13.68
CA ASP A 59 -8.09 -9.54 12.37
C ASP A 59 -7.41 -8.24 11.92
N MET A 60 -7.23 -7.30 12.84
CA MET A 60 -6.44 -6.07 12.64
C MET A 60 -5.01 -6.39 12.19
N LEU A 61 -4.34 -7.30 12.89
CA LEU A 61 -2.94 -7.62 12.64
C LEU A 61 -2.75 -8.27 11.26
N VAL A 62 -3.66 -9.16 10.86
CA VAL A 62 -3.67 -9.77 9.52
C VAL A 62 -3.89 -8.70 8.44
N ARG A 63 -4.88 -7.81 8.61
CA ARG A 63 -5.14 -6.73 7.64
C ARG A 63 -3.92 -5.81 7.47
N VAL A 64 -3.29 -5.42 8.58
CA VAL A 64 -2.07 -4.58 8.55
C VAL A 64 -0.92 -5.31 7.86
N ALA A 65 -0.76 -6.62 8.07
CA ALA A 65 0.28 -7.40 7.38
C ALA A 65 0.09 -7.39 5.85
N PHE A 66 -1.13 -7.60 5.36
CA PHE A 66 -1.43 -7.52 3.93
C PHE A 66 -1.22 -6.11 3.36
N LEU A 67 -1.62 -5.08 4.09
CA LEU A 67 -1.36 -3.67 3.72
C LEU A 67 0.15 -3.39 3.61
N ALA A 68 0.95 -3.92 4.54
CA ALA A 68 2.41 -3.77 4.49
C ALA A 68 3.04 -4.44 3.26
N ILE A 69 2.57 -5.64 2.89
CA ILE A 69 3.02 -6.33 1.67
C ILE A 69 2.63 -5.53 0.42
N ALA A 70 1.40 -5.03 0.36
CA ALA A 70 0.93 -4.20 -0.75
C ALA A 70 1.74 -2.88 -0.87
N LEU A 71 2.08 -2.26 0.27
CA LEU A 71 2.93 -1.07 0.31
C LEU A 71 4.34 -1.36 -0.22
N ALA A 72 4.92 -2.49 0.18
CA ALA A 72 6.24 -2.94 -0.29
C ALA A 72 6.22 -3.18 -1.81
N ALA A 73 5.20 -3.87 -2.32
CA ALA A 73 5.02 -4.10 -3.76
C ALA A 73 4.90 -2.78 -4.54
N GLY A 74 4.07 -1.85 -4.07
CA GLY A 74 3.92 -0.52 -4.68
C GLY A 74 5.23 0.27 -4.67
N SER A 75 6.00 0.19 -3.58
CA SER A 75 7.31 0.86 -3.45
C SER A 75 8.36 0.29 -4.42
N VAL A 76 8.36 -1.02 -4.65
CA VAL A 76 9.23 -1.67 -5.64
C VAL A 76 8.86 -1.22 -7.06
N VAL A 77 7.57 -1.22 -7.41
CA VAL A 77 7.09 -0.76 -8.74
C VAL A 77 7.47 0.69 -8.98
N LEU A 78 7.25 1.55 -7.98
CA LEU A 78 7.64 2.96 -8.05
C LEU A 78 9.16 3.12 -8.25
N SER A 79 9.97 2.39 -7.49
CA SER A 79 11.43 2.44 -7.58
C SER A 79 11.91 2.02 -8.98
N ARG A 80 11.37 0.93 -9.52
CA ARG A 80 11.68 0.45 -10.88
C ARG A 80 11.23 1.46 -11.95
N GLY A 81 10.09 2.11 -11.76
CA GLY A 81 9.62 3.18 -12.64
C GLY A 81 10.58 4.37 -12.65
N VAL A 82 11.04 4.81 -11.47
CA VAL A 82 12.02 5.89 -11.32
C VAL A 82 13.36 5.53 -11.97
N ASP A 83 13.84 4.29 -11.76
CA ASP A 83 15.09 3.81 -12.37
C ASP A 83 15.01 3.78 -13.90
N LEU A 84 13.88 3.32 -14.46
CA LEU A 84 13.66 3.30 -15.91
C LEU A 84 13.55 4.72 -16.49
N PHE A 85 12.90 5.62 -15.76
CA PHE A 85 12.75 7.02 -16.15
C PHE A 85 14.09 7.78 -16.13
N ARG A 86 14.92 7.56 -15.10
CA ARG A 86 16.26 8.16 -14.96
C ARG A 86 17.30 7.51 -15.87
N GLY A 87 17.18 6.21 -16.11
CA GLY A 87 18.04 5.42 -16.98
C GLY A 87 17.85 5.72 -18.47
N CYS A 88 17.04 6.72 -18.84
CA CYS A 88 17.03 7.31 -20.17
C CYS A 88 17.98 8.53 -20.20
N PRO A 89 19.29 8.33 -20.44
CA PRO A 89 20.20 9.43 -20.63
C PRO A 89 19.76 10.25 -21.85
N ARG A 90 19.66 11.56 -21.59
CA ARG A 90 19.75 12.63 -22.57
C ARG A 90 21.12 12.54 -23.27
N GLU A 91 21.26 11.66 -24.25
CA GLU A 91 22.23 11.79 -25.34
C GLU A 91 21.55 12.59 -26.47
N ARG A 92 21.98 13.77 -26.94
CA ARG A 92 23.08 14.73 -26.69
C ARG A 92 22.45 16.14 -26.96
N GLY A 93 22.97 17.28 -26.51
CA GLY A 93 24.16 17.89 -27.11
C GLY A 93 23.89 18.16 -28.58
#